data_AF-A0A957T6G1-F1
#
_entry.id   AF-A0A957T6G1-F1
#
_cell.length_a   1.000
_cell.length_b   1.000
_cell.length_c   1.000
_cell.angle_alpha   90.00
_cell.angle_beta   90.00
_cell.angle_gamma   90.00
#
_symmetry.space_group_name_H-M   'P 1'
#
loop_
_entity.id
_entity.type
_entity.pdbx_description
1 polymer ?
#
loop_
_entity_poly.entity_id
_entity_poly.type
_entity_poly.pdbx_seq_one_letter_code
_entity_poly.pdbx_strand_id
1 'polypeptide(L)' 'MTRAQSHERSPPSRKVYVLRCWWSPEDRRWRSQLQNVHSGEMVTFADGEALVEHLRLQLPDQPGPGLR' A
#
# COMPACT_ATOMS: atom_id res chain seq x y z
N MET A 1 -6.10 37.66 23.38
CA MET A 1 -5.58 37.24 22.05
C MET A 1 -5.29 35.76 22.13
N THR A 2 -6.21 34.92 21.67
CA THR A 2 -6.15 33.46 21.85
C THR A 2 -5.39 32.85 20.69
N ARG A 3 -4.24 32.23 20.99
CA ARG A 3 -3.31 31.61 20.05
C ARG A 3 -4.02 30.46 19.33
N ALA A 4 -4.26 30.60 18.02
CA ALA A 4 -4.80 29.53 17.19
C ALA A 4 -3.83 28.33 17.23
N GLN A 5 -4.25 27.26 17.92
CA GLN A 5 -3.56 25.98 17.85
C GLN A 5 -3.74 25.45 16.44
N SER A 6 -2.68 25.56 15.64
CA SER A 6 -2.59 24.89 14.35
C SER A 6 -2.52 23.39 14.66
N HIS A 7 -3.67 22.71 14.57
CA HIS A 7 -3.72 21.26 14.49
C HIS A 7 -3.04 20.88 13.17
N GLU A 8 -1.73 20.70 13.20
CA GLU A 8 -1.02 19.97 12.16
C GLU A 8 -1.72 18.62 12.04
N ARG A 9 -2.45 18.41 10.94
CA ARG A 9 -3.08 17.13 10.65
C ARG A 9 -1.95 16.12 10.54
N SER A 10 -1.82 15.28 11.56
CA SER A 10 -0.94 14.11 11.50
C SER A 10 -1.19 13.40 10.17
N PRO A 11 -0.14 13.03 9.41
CA PRO A 11 -0.31 12.27 8.20
C PRO A 11 -1.15 11.02 8.50
N PRO A 12 -2.01 10.58 7.57
CA PRO A 12 -2.92 9.47 7.81
C PRO A 12 -2.14 8.27 8.34
N SER A 13 -2.52 7.77 9.51
CA SER A 13 -1.87 6.62 10.17
C SER A 13 -2.07 5.29 9.45
N ARG A 14 -2.65 5.32 8.25
CA ARG A 14 -3.03 4.16 7.45
C ARG A 14 -2.43 4.30 6.06
N LYS A 15 -1.72 3.27 5.61
CA LYS A 15 -1.30 3.13 4.21
C LYS A 15 -2.46 2.49 3.43
N VAL A 16 -2.98 3.19 2.44
CA VAL A 16 -4.07 2.71 1.58
C VAL A 16 -3.55 2.48 0.17
N TYR A 17 -3.82 1.29 -0.37
CA TYR A 17 -3.41 0.90 -1.70
C TYR A 17 -4.59 0.39 -2.53
N VAL A 18 -4.51 0.58 -3.84
CA VAL A 18 -5.36 -0.08 -4.83
C VAL A 18 -4.54 -1.16 -5.51
N LEU A 19 -5.03 -2.40 -5.50
CA LEU A 19 -4.43 -3.53 -6.20
C LEU A 19 -5.25 -3.84 -7.45
N ARG A 20 -4.60 -3.82 -8.61
CA ARG A 20 -5.16 -4.28 -9.87
C ARG A 20 -4.47 -5.58 -10.28
N CYS A 21 -5.24 -6.61 -10.60
CA CYS A 21 -4.73 -7.87 -11.16
C CYS A 21 -5.30 -8.09 -12.55
N TRP A 22 -4.50 -8.57 -13.49
CA TRP A 22 -4.95 -8.93 -14.83
C TRP A 22 -4.14 -10.08 -15.42
N TRP A 23 -4.80 -10.86 -16.29
CA TRP A 23 -4.13 -11.90 -17.07
C TRP A 23 -3.36 -11.26 -18.23
N SER A 24 -2.07 -11.54 -18.35
CA SER A 24 -1.25 -11.18 -19.51
C SER A 24 -1.28 -12.34 -20.52
N PRO A 25 -1.90 -12.17 -21.70
CA PRO A 25 -1.90 -13.22 -22.72
C PRO A 25 -0.51 -13.44 -23.33
N GLU A 26 0.32 -12.39 -23.40
CA GLU A 26 1.66 -12.44 -24.00
C GLU A 26 2.61 -13.37 -23.25
N ASP A 27 2.60 -13.30 -21.92
CA ASP A 27 3.45 -14.15 -21.08
C ASP A 27 2.69 -15.34 -20.47
N ARG A 28 1.39 -15.48 -20.77
CA ARG A 28 0.48 -16.47 -20.16
C ARG A 28 0.57 -16.52 -18.63
N ARG A 29 0.54 -15.36 -17.97
CA ARG A 29 0.65 -15.23 -16.51
C ARG A 29 -0.20 -14.10 -15.95
N TRP A 30 -0.55 -14.19 -14.67
CA TRP A 30 -1.15 -13.08 -13.94
C TRP A 30 -0.10 -12.01 -13.63
N ARG A 31 -0.46 -10.76 -13.89
CA ARG A 31 0.30 -9.57 -13.50
C ARG A 31 -0.50 -8.77 -12.49
N SER A 32 0.20 -7.95 -11.72
CA SER A 32 -0.44 -7.06 -10.76
C SER A 32 0.19 -5.67 -10.75
N GLN A 33 -0.58 -4.67 -10.33
CA GLN A 33 -0.13 -3.30 -10.12
C GLN A 33 -0.67 -2.81 -8.79
N LEU A 34 0.22 -2.25 -7.98
CA LEU A 34 -0.12 -1.64 -6.71
C LEU A 34 0.03 -0.14 -6.85
N GLN A 35 -1.01 0.61 -6.48
CA GLN A 35 -0.99 2.06 -6.43
C GLN A 35 -1.16 2.54 -5.00
N ASN A 36 -0.25 3.38 -4.52
CA ASN A 36 -0.42 4.09 -3.25
C ASN A 36 -1.39 5.27 -3.46
N VAL A 37 -2.51 5.27 -2.73
CA VAL A 37 -3.56 6.29 -2.90
C VAL A 37 -3.10 7.68 -2.47
N HIS A 38 -2.14 7.75 -1.55
CA HIS A 38 -1.67 9.02 -1.00
C HIS A 38 -0.51 9.63 -1.79
N SER A 39 0.47 8.82 -2.20
CA SER A 39 1.61 9.32 -2.98
C SER A 39 1.39 9.29 -4.49
N GLY A 40 0.41 8.51 -4.97
CA GLY A 40 0.20 8.25 -6.39
C GLY A 40 1.26 7.30 -7.01
N GLU A 41 2.21 6.81 -6.22
CA GLU A 41 3.23 5.85 -6.65
C GLU A 41 2.56 4.57 -7.18
N MET A 42 3.06 4.08 -8.32
CA MET A 42 2.58 2.86 -8.96
C MET A 42 3.73 1.91 -9.23
N VAL A 43 3.57 0.65 -8.82
CA VAL A 43 4.54 -0.42 -9.05
C VAL A 43 3.83 -1.59 -9.72
N THR A 44 4.43 -2.13 -10.78
CA THR A 44 3.90 -3.29 -11.52
C THR A 44 4.75 -4.52 -11.25
N PHE A 45 4.12 -5.64 -10.97
CA PHE A 45 4.76 -6.91 -10.64
C PHE A 45 4.48 -7.96 -11.70
N ALA A 46 5.51 -8.72 -12.02
CA ALA A 46 5.49 -9.75 -13.06
C ALA A 46 4.86 -11.07 -12.58
N ASP A 47 4.79 -11.27 -11.27
CA ASP A 47 4.21 -12.41 -10.57
C ASP A 47 3.71 -12.00 -9.18
N GLY A 48 3.04 -12.93 -8.49
CA GLY A 48 2.50 -12.70 -7.15
C GLY A 48 3.54 -12.73 -6.03
N GLU A 49 4.67 -13.40 -6.23
CA GLU A 49 5.72 -13.51 -5.20
C GLU A 49 6.38 -12.15 -4.98
N ALA A 50 6.76 -11.46 -6.07
CA ALA A 50 7.32 -10.12 -6.02
C ALA A 50 6.36 -9.10 -5.38
N LEU A 51 5.05 -9.23 -5.61
CA LEU A 51 4.03 -8.40 -4.95
C LEU A 51 4.02 -8.63 -3.44
N VAL A 52 4.02 -9.91 -3.01
CA VAL A 52 3.98 -10.26 -1.59
C VAL A 52 5.24 -9.80 -0.86
N GLU A 53 6.42 -9.97 -1.46
CA GLU A 53 7.67 -9.46 -0.90
C GLU A 53 7.65 -7.94 -0.75
N HIS A 54 7.20 -7.21 -1.77
CA HIS A 54 7.05 -5.76 -1.69
C HIS A 54 6.10 -5.35 -0.55
N LEU A 55 4.96 -6.03 -0.41
CA LEU A 55 4.01 -5.75 0.66
C LEU A 55 4.59 -6.04 2.05
N ARG A 56 5.38 -7.10 2.22
CA ARG A 56 6.06 -7.40 3.50
C ARG A 56 7.05 -6.31 3.92
N LEU A 57 7.78 -5.74 2.96
CA LEU A 57 8.70 -4.63 3.24
C LEU A 57 7.95 -3.34 3.60
N GLN A 58 6.77 -3.13 3.01
CA GLN A 58 5.96 -1.91 3.21
C GLN A 58 5.05 -1.97 4.43
N LEU A 59 4.64 -3.17 4.83
CA LEU A 59 3.81 -3.46 5.99
C LEU A 59 4.73 -4.11 7.03
N PRO A 60 5.51 -3.33 7.81
CA PRO A 60 6.25 -3.92 8.93
C PRO A 60 5.24 -4.70 9.77
N ASP A 61 5.62 -5.91 10.21
CA ASP A 61 4.81 -6.77 11.08
C ASP A 61 4.26 -5.93 12.23
N GLN A 62 3.06 -5.38 12.04
CA GLN A 62 2.31 -4.76 13.09
C GLN A 62 1.61 -5.95 13.73
N PRO A 63 1.99 -6.36 14.96
CA PRO A 63 1.05 -7.15 15.73
C PRO A 63 -0.24 -6.33 15.74
N GLY A 64 -1.28 -6.83 15.07
CA GLY A 64 -2.61 -6.26 15.22
C GLY A 64 -2.88 -6.12 16.72
N PRO A 65 -3.59 -5.07 17.17
CA PRO A 65 -3.92 -4.94 18.58
C PRO A 65 -4.53 -6.27 19.01
N GLY A 66 -3.84 -6.94 19.93
CA GLY A 66 -4.20 -8.28 20.37
C GLY A 66 -5.68 -8.29 20.73
N LEU A 67 -6.46 -9.06 19.98
CA LEU A 67 -7.78 -9.47 20.42
C LEU A 67 -7.53 -10.43 21.59
N ARG A 68 -7.43 -9.85 22.79
CA ARG A 68 -7.69 -10.55 24.05
C ARG A 68 -9.19 -10.79 24.17
#